data_AF-A0A5B9CWG9-F1
#
_entry.id   AF-A0A5B9CWG9-F1
#
_cell.length_a   1.000
_cell.length_b   1.000
_cell.length_c   1.000
_cell.angle_alpha   90.00
_cell.angle_beta   90.00
_cell.angle_gamma   90.00
#
_symmetry.space_group_name_H-M   'P 1'
#
loop_
_entity.id
_entity.type
_entity.pdbx_description
1 polymer ?
#
loop_
_entity_poly.entity_id
_entity_poly.type
_entity_poly.pdbx_seq_one_letter_code
_entity_poly.pdbx_strand_id
1 'polypeptide(L)'
;MPILKHLSLINRKKPMQKKFIATAVGYVPWGDGAAEYFYNLYEYEDGIRECEKFDGGQYYTIPEKADFSTKAQVKAWVYGGNLPKSVLNYEPLIDDINREIKKLSKTAGNENVYR
;
A
#
# COMPACT_ATOMS: atom_id res chain seq x y z
N MET A 1 -4.58 43.55 -12.10
CA MET A 1 -3.87 42.93 -10.96
C MET A 1 -3.40 41.52 -11.34
N PRO A 2 -2.21 41.35 -11.94
CA PRO A 2 -1.70 40.05 -12.39
C PRO A 2 -0.98 39.24 -11.30
N ILE A 3 -0.57 39.92 -10.21
CA ILE A 3 0.35 39.38 -9.20
C ILE A 3 -0.29 38.28 -8.33
N LEU A 4 -1.61 38.34 -8.09
CA LEU A 4 -2.35 37.34 -7.31
C LEU A 4 -2.44 35.96 -7.99
N LYS A 5 -2.40 35.91 -9.33
CA LYS A 5 -2.43 34.63 -10.07
C LYS A 5 -1.11 33.88 -10.04
N HIS A 6 0.01 34.59 -9.83
CA HIS A 6 1.33 33.96 -9.71
C HIS A 6 1.52 33.27 -8.35
N LEU A 7 0.98 33.85 -7.27
CA LEU A 7 1.09 33.28 -5.93
C LEU A 7 0.29 31.98 -5.74
N SER A 8 -0.85 31.82 -6.44
CA SER A 8 -1.66 30.60 -6.34
C SER A 8 -1.06 29.38 -7.06
N LEU A 9 -0.12 29.60 -8.00
CA LEU A 9 0.56 28.53 -8.74
C LEU A 9 1.92 28.14 -8.12
N ILE A 10 2.58 29.05 -7.40
CA ILE A 10 3.86 28.79 -6.72
C ILE A 10 3.66 27.92 -5.46
N ASN A 11 2.48 27.99 -4.83
CA ASN A 11 2.12 27.15 -3.67
C ASN A 11 1.46 25.81 -4.03
N ARG A 12 1.59 25.33 -5.28
CA ARG A 12 1.49 23.88 -5.49
C ARG A 12 2.67 23.28 -4.76
N LYS A 13 2.46 22.86 -3.50
CA LYS A 13 3.28 21.83 -2.85
C LYS A 13 3.60 20.84 -3.96
N LYS A 14 4.88 20.68 -4.32
CA LYS A 14 5.29 19.60 -5.23
C LYS A 14 4.52 18.36 -4.78
N PRO A 15 3.94 17.54 -5.68
CA PRO A 15 3.33 16.29 -5.25
C PRO A 15 4.40 15.56 -4.44
N MET A 16 4.24 15.56 -3.11
CA MET A 16 5.24 14.97 -2.24
C MET A 16 5.21 13.49 -2.57
N GLN A 17 6.36 12.95 -2.94
CA GLN A 17 6.44 11.54 -3.27
C GLN A 17 6.15 10.78 -1.99
N LYS A 18 5.00 10.11 -1.95
CA LYS A 18 4.68 9.17 -0.88
C LYS A 18 5.34 7.85 -1.24
N LYS A 19 6.22 7.37 -0.38
CA LYS A 19 6.88 6.08 -0.52
C LYS A 19 6.06 5.04 0.20
N PHE A 20 5.75 3.92 -0.46
CA PHE A 20 5.14 2.81 0.23
C PHE A 20 6.16 2.18 1.19
N ILE A 21 5.69 1.83 2.39
CA ILE A 21 6.51 1.24 3.44
C ILE A 21 6.12 -0.21 3.67
N ALA A 22 4.82 -0.46 3.82
CA ALA A 22 4.32 -1.73 4.32
C ALA A 22 2.81 -1.87 4.10
N THR A 23 2.33 -3.10 4.02
CA THR A 23 0.90 -3.43 4.18
C THR A 23 0.71 -4.27 5.42
N ALA A 24 -0.38 -4.05 6.16
CA ALA A 24 -0.82 -4.96 7.21
C ALA A 24 -2.24 -5.45 6.95
N VAL A 25 -2.53 -6.67 7.40
CA VAL A 25 -3.87 -7.27 7.30
C VAL A 25 -4.51 -7.29 8.68
N GLY A 26 -5.79 -6.91 8.74
CA GLY A 26 -6.56 -6.92 9.97
C GLY A 26 -8.02 -7.22 9.71
N TYR A 27 -8.74 -7.55 10.78
CA TYR A 27 -10.15 -7.90 10.70
C TYR A 27 -10.98 -6.95 11.57
N VAL A 28 -12.25 -6.79 11.21
CA VAL A 28 -13.26 -6.09 12.01
C VAL A 28 -14.49 -6.98 12.09
N PRO A 29 -15.17 -7.07 13.24
CA PRO A 29 -16.40 -7.85 13.34
C PRO A 29 -17.46 -7.37 12.35
N TRP A 30 -18.12 -8.32 11.69
CA TRP A 30 -19.21 -8.05 10.75
C TRP A 30 -20.27 -9.15 10.84
N GLY A 31 -21.41 -8.84 11.48
CA GLY A 31 -22.39 -9.86 11.86
C GLY A 31 -21.77 -10.91 12.79
N ASP A 32 -22.04 -12.18 12.51
CA ASP A 32 -21.41 -13.34 13.20
C ASP A 32 -20.00 -13.67 12.66
N GLY A 33 -19.54 -12.90 11.68
CA GLY A 33 -18.31 -13.11 10.95
C GLY A 33 -17.32 -11.96 11.07
N ALA A 34 -16.46 -11.82 10.06
CA ALA A 34 -15.42 -10.80 10.03
C ALA A 34 -15.23 -10.21 8.63
N ALA A 35 -14.98 -8.91 8.57
CA ALA A 35 -14.50 -8.22 7.37
C ALA A 35 -12.99 -8.00 7.49
N GLU A 36 -12.25 -8.45 6.48
CA GLU A 36 -10.82 -8.23 6.33
C GLU A 36 -10.55 -6.87 5.69
N TYR A 37 -9.49 -6.23 6.13
CA TYR A 37 -9.01 -4.96 5.60
C TYR A 37 -7.49 -5.00 5.47
N PHE A 38 -7.01 -4.38 4.38
CA PHE A 38 -5.61 -4.12 4.15
C PHE A 38 -5.29 -2.67 4.51
N TYR A 39 -4.20 -2.46 5.22
CA TYR A 39 -3.74 -1.15 5.68
C TYR A 39 -2.37 -0.88 5.07
N ASN A 40 -2.31 -0.03 4.04
CA ASN A 40 -1.04 0.38 3.43
C ASN A 40 -0.50 1.61 4.13
N LEU A 41 0.75 1.53 4.56
CA LEU A 41 1.50 2.63 5.15
C LEU A 41 2.35 3.29 4.07
N TYR A 42 2.24 4.61 4.00
CA TYR A 42 3.08 5.45 3.19
C TYR A 42 3.85 6.43 4.09
N GLU A 43 5.06 6.77 3.68
CA GLU A 43 5.89 7.79 4.31
C GLU A 43 6.25 8.86 3.28
N TYR A 44 6.08 10.10 3.67
CA TYR A 44 6.43 11.26 2.87
C TYR A 44 7.90 11.65 3.11
N GLU A 45 8.46 12.47 2.21
CA GLU A 45 9.84 12.96 2.32
C GLU A 45 10.13 13.73 3.63
N ASP A 46 9.11 14.33 4.25
CA ASP A 46 9.21 15.04 5.52
C ASP A 46 9.03 14.13 6.76
N GLY A 47 8.93 12.81 6.56
CA GLY A 47 8.76 11.82 7.61
C GLY A 47 7.32 11.70 8.13
N ILE A 48 6.37 12.46 7.59
CA ILE A 48 4.95 12.25 7.88
C ILE A 48 4.54 10.89 7.34
N ARG A 49 3.74 10.16 8.13
CA ARG A 49 3.19 8.87 7.73
C ARG A 49 1.69 8.97 7.52
N GLU A 50 1.20 8.24 6.53
CA GLU A 50 -0.21 8.13 6.21
C GLU A 50 -0.58 6.66 6.03
N CYS A 51 -1.80 6.30 6.43
CA CYS A 51 -2.34 4.98 6.18
C CYS A 51 -3.60 5.04 5.32
N GLU A 52 -3.61 4.25 4.23
CA GLU A 52 -4.78 4.00 3.42
C GLU A 52 -5.36 2.62 3.74
N LYS A 53 -6.69 2.55 3.88
CA LYS A 53 -7.43 1.33 4.19
C LYS A 53 -8.15 0.84 2.94
N PHE A 54 -8.00 -0.45 2.63
CA PHE A 54 -8.65 -1.12 1.52
C PHE A 54 -9.50 -2.29 2.03
N ASP A 55 -10.62 -2.52 1.37
CA ASP A 55 -11.53 -3.62 1.68
C ASP A 55 -10.96 -4.94 1.14
N GLY A 56 -10.99 -5.98 1.97
CA GLY A 56 -10.58 -7.33 1.63
C GLY A 56 -11.77 -8.29 1.56
N GLY A 57 -11.57 -9.51 2.05
CA GLY A 57 -12.63 -10.52 2.14
C GLY A 57 -13.68 -10.23 3.22
N GLN A 58 -14.90 -10.72 3.01
CA GLN A 58 -15.92 -10.84 4.05
C GLN A 58 -16.16 -12.32 4.32
N TYR A 59 -16.17 -12.68 5.60
CA TYR A 59 -16.30 -14.06 6.05
C TYR A 59 -17.53 -14.17 6.94
N TYR A 60 -18.38 -15.15 6.68
CA TYR A 60 -19.56 -15.45 7.52
C TYR A 60 -19.19 -16.09 8.87
N THR A 61 -17.94 -16.54 9.02
CA THR A 61 -17.38 -17.06 10.26
C THR A 61 -16.05 -16.37 10.52
N ILE A 62 -15.77 -16.03 11.78
CA ILE A 62 -14.52 -15.40 12.17
C ILE A 62 -13.35 -16.36 11.87
N PRO A 63 -12.36 -15.94 11.05
CA PRO A 63 -11.16 -16.74 10.83
C PRO A 63 -10.42 -17.01 12.16
N GLU A 64 -9.89 -18.23 12.34
CA GLU A 64 -9.20 -18.64 13.57
C GLU A 64 -8.02 -17.72 13.94
N LYS A 65 -7.38 -17.11 12.94
CA LYS A 65 -6.23 -16.22 13.09
C LYS A 65 -6.58 -14.74 12.89
N ALA A 66 -7.85 -14.37 13.02
CA ALA A 66 -8.28 -12.99 12.83
C ALA A 66 -7.67 -12.05 13.88
N ASP A 67 -6.81 -11.13 13.44
CA ASP A 67 -6.29 -10.06 14.29
C ASP A 67 -7.21 -8.82 14.20
N PHE A 68 -8.00 -8.63 15.26
CA PHE A 68 -8.88 -7.47 15.42
C PHE A 68 -8.16 -6.23 16.00
N SER A 69 -6.91 -6.40 16.44
CA SER A 69 -6.12 -5.32 17.03
C SER A 69 -5.33 -4.53 15.99
N THR A 70 -5.19 -5.03 14.75
CA THR A 70 -4.42 -4.41 13.66
C THR A 70 -4.78 -2.93 13.48
N LYS A 71 -6.06 -2.54 13.53
CA LYS A 71 -6.46 -1.13 13.36
C LYS A 71 -5.87 -0.22 14.43
N ALA A 72 -5.82 -0.67 15.68
CA ALA A 72 -5.23 0.09 16.78
C ALA A 72 -3.70 0.15 16.64
N GLN A 73 -3.08 -0.95 16.24
CA GLN A 73 -1.65 -1.01 15.95
C GLN A 73 -1.27 -0.06 14.81
N VAL A 74 -2.00 -0.07 13.68
CA VAL A 74 -1.81 0.83 12.53
C VAL A 74 -1.84 2.29 12.95
N LYS A 75 -2.82 2.67 13.79
CA LYS A 75 -2.88 4.02 14.35
C LYS A 75 -1.61 4.36 15.13
N ALA A 76 -1.10 3.43 15.94
CA ALA A 76 0.15 3.65 16.65
C ALA A 76 1.34 3.87 15.69
N TRP A 77 1.45 3.16 14.56
CA TRP A 77 2.57 3.36 13.61
C TRP A 77 2.54 4.72 12.93
N VAL A 78 1.35 5.20 12.59
CA VAL A 78 1.16 6.54 12.01
C VAL A 78 1.73 7.61 12.96
N TYR A 79 1.66 7.37 14.27
CA TYR A 79 2.23 8.26 15.30
C TYR A 79 3.61 7.83 15.81
N GLY A 80 4.35 7.00 15.06
CA GLY A 80 5.75 6.64 15.37
C GLY A 80 5.94 5.37 16.21
N GLY A 81 4.88 4.58 16.45
CA GLY A 81 4.96 3.28 17.09
C GLY A 81 5.54 2.18 16.20
N ASN A 82 5.92 1.06 16.81
CA ASN A 82 6.50 -0.10 16.09
C ASN A 82 5.49 -0.76 15.15
N LEU A 83 5.92 -1.06 13.91
CA LEU A 83 5.20 -1.91 12.96
C LEU A 83 4.90 -3.29 13.58
N PRO A 84 3.77 -3.94 13.28
CA PRO A 84 3.45 -5.25 13.82
C PRO A 84 4.03 -6.33 12.96
N LYS A 85 3.92 -7.51 13.56
CA LYS A 85 4.39 -8.75 12.97
C LYS A 85 3.63 -9.16 11.71
N SER A 86 2.40 -8.66 11.49
CA SER A 86 1.57 -8.97 10.31
C SER A 86 1.91 -8.14 9.06
N VAL A 87 2.98 -7.32 9.10
CA VAL A 87 3.38 -6.50 7.96
C VAL A 87 3.99 -7.34 6.85
N LEU A 88 3.35 -7.29 5.67
CA LEU A 88 3.83 -7.84 4.42
C LEU A 88 4.30 -6.69 3.52
N ASN A 89 5.53 -6.75 3.05
CA ASN A 89 6.06 -5.83 2.04
C ASN A 89 6.05 -6.53 0.68
N TYR A 90 5.19 -6.08 -0.24
CA TYR A 90 5.01 -6.68 -1.57
C TYR A 90 5.65 -5.91 -2.72
N GLU A 91 6.24 -4.72 -2.47
CA GLU A 91 7.02 -4.01 -3.50
C GLU A 91 8.10 -4.90 -4.13
N PRO A 92 8.87 -5.68 -3.34
CA PRO A 92 9.82 -6.64 -3.91
C PRO A 92 9.13 -7.70 -4.77
N LEU A 93 7.92 -8.12 -4.39
CA LEU A 93 7.16 -9.16 -5.10
C LEU A 93 6.70 -8.65 -6.48
N ILE A 94 6.28 -7.39 -6.55
CA ILE A 94 5.85 -6.74 -7.79
C ILE A 94 7.05 -6.48 -8.69
N ASP A 95 8.17 -6.00 -8.14
CA ASP A 95 9.41 -5.83 -8.89
C ASP A 95 9.93 -7.16 -9.46
N ASP A 96 9.81 -8.23 -8.68
CA ASP A 96 10.17 -9.58 -9.10
C ASP A 96 9.27 -10.10 -10.23
N ILE A 97 7.94 -9.95 -10.11
CA ILE A 97 6.98 -10.31 -11.17
C ILE A 97 7.25 -9.51 -12.45
N ASN A 98 7.46 -8.20 -12.34
CA ASN A 98 7.74 -7.34 -13.49
C ASN A 98 9.06 -7.71 -14.16
N ARG A 99 10.07 -8.11 -13.38
CA ARG A 99 11.34 -8.60 -13.91
C ARG A 99 11.17 -9.92 -14.66
N GLU A 100 10.33 -10.84 -14.17
CA GLU A 100 10.02 -12.10 -14.86
C GLU A 100 9.28 -11.87 -16.18
N ILE A 101 8.24 -11.04 -16.19
CA ILE A 101 7.50 -10.67 -17.41
C ILE A 101 8.46 -10.09 -18.47
N LYS A 102 9.41 -9.26 -18.05
CA LYS A 102 10.43 -8.66 -18.94
C LYS A 102 11.41 -9.69 -19.52
N LYS A 103 11.70 -10.79 -18.80
CA LYS A 103 12.54 -11.87 -19.31
C LYS A 103 11.78 -12.70 -20.35
N LEU A 104 10.54 -13.07 -20.03
CA LEU A 104 9.70 -13.89 -20.90
C LEU A 104 9.38 -13.18 -22.23
N SER A 105 9.10 -11.88 -22.19
CA SER A 105 8.84 -11.08 -23.39
C SER A 105 10.05 -10.95 -24.34
N LYS A 106 11.28 -10.93 -23.81
CA LYS A 106 12.50 -10.90 -24.65
C LYS A 106 12.75 -12.23 -25.36
N THR A 107 12.46 -13.35 -24.72
CA THR A 107 12.58 -14.68 -25.33
C THR A 107 11.59 -14.87 -26.48
N ALA A 108 10.33 -14.45 -26.30
CA ALA A 108 9.29 -14.52 -27.34
C ALA A 108 9.56 -13.59 -28.56
N GLY A 109 10.30 -12.50 -28.36
CA GLY A 109 10.69 -11.60 -29.46
C GLY A 109 11.78 -12.17 -30.38
N ASN A 110 12.61 -13.09 -29.89
CA ASN A 110 13.70 -13.69 -30.67
C ASN A 110 13.25 -14.89 -31.52
N GLU A 111 12.09 -15.49 -31.23
CA GLU A 111 11.54 -16.60 -32.01
C GLU A 111 10.87 -16.13 -33.31
N ASN A 112 10.52 -14.85 -33.43
CA ASN A 112 9.80 -14.28 -34.58
C ASN A 112 10.69 -13.53 -35.60
N VAL A 113 12.03 -13.60 -35.49
CA VAL A 113 12.96 -12.86 -36.39
C VAL A 113 13.73 -13.77 -37.36
N TYR A 114 13.44 -15.08 -37.38
CA TYR A 114 13.98 -15.97 -38.41
C TYR A 114 12.86 -16.77 -39.09
N ARG A 115 12.17 -16.13 -40.04
CA ARG A 115 11.51 -16.81 -41.17
C ARG A 115 11.40 -15.88 -42.37
#